data_AF-A0A066PVV9-F1
#
_entry.id   AF-A0A066PVV9-F1
#
_cell.length_a   1.000
_cell.length_b   1.000
_cell.length_c   1.000
_cell.angle_alpha   90.00
_cell.angle_beta   90.00
_cell.angle_gamma   90.00
#
_symmetry.space_group_name_H-M   'P 1'
#
loop_
_entity.id
_entity.type
_entity.pdbx_description
1 polymer ?
#
loop_
_entity_poly.entity_id
_entity_poly.type
_entity_poly.pdbx_seq_one_letter_code
_entity_poly.pdbx_strand_id
1 'polypeptide(L)' 'MTRKMTDAQTDYERKRAAKANMSLEDWLKTKERRAAEAASATAPRPEKKPGLLRRLIDRAHKPI' A
#
# COMPACT_ATOMS: atom_id res chain seq x y z
N MET A 1 -9.12 -15.16 -14.62
CA MET A 1 -8.85 -14.19 -15.70
C MET A 1 -7.61 -13.39 -15.33
N THR A 2 -6.46 -13.69 -15.92
CA THR A 2 -5.27 -12.83 -15.86
C THR A 2 -5.59 -11.53 -16.59
N ARG A 3 -5.85 -10.46 -15.85
CA ARG A 3 -6.03 -9.12 -16.42
C ARG A 3 -4.73 -8.72 -17.11
N LYS A 4 -4.74 -8.56 -18.43
CA LYS A 4 -3.62 -7.95 -19.16
C LYS A 4 -3.42 -6.53 -18.62
N MET A 5 -2.18 -6.20 -18.27
CA MET A 5 -1.81 -4.83 -17.88
C MET A 5 -1.94 -3.90 -19.08
N THR A 6 -2.34 -2.65 -18.83
CA THR A 6 -2.30 -1.61 -19.86
C THR A 6 -0.85 -1.18 -20.13
N ASP A 7 -0.59 -0.56 -21.28
CA ASP A 7 0.76 -0.10 -21.63
C ASP A 7 1.33 0.87 -20.59
N ALA A 8 0.49 1.78 -20.08
CA ALA A 8 0.85 2.72 -19.03
C ALA A 8 1.27 2.01 -17.72
N GLN A 9 0.60 0.89 -17.37
CA GLN A 9 0.96 0.10 -16.19
C GLN A 9 2.29 -0.62 -16.40
N THR A 10 2.49 -1.21 -17.59
CA THR A 10 3.74 -1.89 -17.94
C THR A 10 4.94 -0.94 -17.87
N ASP A 11 4.80 0.28 -18.39
CA ASP A 11 5.86 1.30 -18.32
C ASP A 11 6.18 1.74 -16.90
N TYR A 12 5.15 1.88 -16.06
CA TYR A 12 5.32 2.19 -14.65
C TYR A 12 6.12 1.10 -13.92
N GLU A 13 5.77 -0.18 -14.13
CA GLU A 13 6.47 -1.31 -13.53
C GLU A 13 7.88 -1.46 -14.10
N ARG A 14 8.10 -1.17 -15.39
CA ARG A 14 9.44 -1.19 -16.01
C ARG A 14 10.37 -0.16 -15.35
N LYS A 15 9.89 1.05 -15.06
CA LYS A 15 10.66 2.06 -14.32
C LYS A 15 11.07 1.58 -12.92
N ARG A 16 10.19 0.82 -12.25
CA ARG A 16 10.46 0.25 -10.92
C ARG A 16 11.44 -0.92 -10.99
N ALA A 17 11.30 -1.79 -11.98
CA ALA A 17 12.22 -2.88 -12.25
C ALA A 17 13.64 -2.34 -12.53
N ALA A 18 13.75 -1.30 -13.36
CA ALA A 18 15.01 -0.61 -13.62
C ALA A 18 15.62 0.01 -12.35
N LYS A 19 14.81 0.64 -11.49
CA LYS A 19 15.28 1.15 -10.19
C LYS A 19 15.83 0.05 -9.28
N ALA A 20 15.28 -1.15 -9.37
CA ALA A 20 15.71 -2.31 -8.60
C ALA A 20 16.78 -3.15 -9.34
N ASN A 21 17.27 -2.67 -10.49
CA ASN A 21 18.26 -3.33 -11.32
C ASN A 21 17.90 -4.78 -11.69
N MET A 22 16.62 -5.01 -11.98
CA MET A 22 16.07 -6.33 -12.33
C MET A 22 15.16 -6.25 -13.56
N SER A 23 14.83 -7.41 -14.14
CA SER A 23 13.90 -7.50 -15.26
C SER A 23 12.46 -7.20 -14.81
N LEU A 24 11.58 -6.83 -15.76
CA LEU A 24 10.16 -6.58 -15.48
C LEU A 24 9.49 -7.82 -14.88
N GLU A 25 9.77 -9.00 -15.44
CA GLU A 25 9.19 -10.28 -14.99
C GLU A 25 9.61 -10.61 -13.55
N ASP A 26 10.90 -10.43 -13.21
CA ASP A 26 11.40 -10.69 -11.86
C ASP A 26 10.84 -9.70 -10.84
N TRP A 27 10.66 -8.45 -11.26
CA TRP A 27 10.01 -7.42 -10.46
C TRP A 27 8.54 -7.77 -10.17
N LEU A 28 7.79 -8.23 -11.18
CA LEU A 28 6.39 -8.63 -11.01
C LEU A 28 6.26 -9.83 -10.06
N LYS A 29 7.11 -10.86 -10.20
CA LYS A 29 7.15 -12.01 -9.28
C LYS A 29 7.47 -11.58 -7.85
N THR A 30 8.43 -10.67 -7.69
CA THR A 30 8.80 -10.12 -6.37
C THR A 30 7.65 -9.32 -5.75
N LYS A 31 6.93 -8.54 -6.57
CA LYS A 31 5.77 -7.77 -6.14
C LYS A 31 4.62 -8.68 -5.70
N GLU A 32 4.34 -9.74 -6.43
CA GLU A 32 3.33 -10.74 -6.06
C GLU A 32 3.68 -11.42 -4.73
N ARG A 33 4.94 -11.84 -4.55
CA ARG A 33 5.41 -12.40 -3.28
C ARG A 33 5.21 -11.42 -2.12
N ARG A 34 5.59 -10.15 -2.30
CA ARG A 34 5.41 -9.10 -1.29
C ARG A 34 3.93 -8.82 -0.99
N ALA A 35 3.07 -8.88 -2.00
CA ALA A 35 1.62 -8.70 -1.82
C ALA A 35 1.02 -9.85 -1.01
N ALA A 36 1.46 -11.08 -1.25
CA ALA A 36 1.07 -12.24 -0.46
C ALA A 36 1.55 -12.11 1.00
N GLU A 37 2.82 -11.74 1.22
CA GLU A 37 3.37 -11.51 2.56
C GLU A 37 2.64 -10.35 3.29
N ALA A 38 2.28 -9.28 2.60
CA ALA A 38 1.52 -8.16 3.17
C ALA A 38 0.06 -8.52 3.50
N ALA A 39 -0.57 -9.38 2.69
CA ALA A 39 -1.90 -9.91 2.98
C ALA A 39 -1.88 -10.79 4.24
N SER A 40 -0.83 -11.60 4.42
CA SER A 40 -0.61 -12.39 5.65
C SER A 40 -0.26 -11.52 6.87
N ALA A 41 0.41 -10.39 6.67
CA ALA A 41 0.79 -9.45 7.72
C ALA A 41 -0.33 -8.44 8.11
N THR A 42 -1.55 -8.60 7.57
CA THR A 42 -2.72 -7.85 8.04
C THR A 42 -3.22 -8.46 9.35
N ALA A 43 -2.34 -8.50 10.36
CA ALA A 43 -2.78 -8.53 11.74
C ALA A 43 -3.48 -7.19 12.03
N PRO A 44 -4.59 -7.19 12.79
CA PRO A 44 -5.35 -5.97 13.07
C PRO A 44 -4.41 -4.94 13.70
N ARG A 45 -4.23 -3.80 13.03
CA ARG A 45 -3.43 -2.71 13.59
C ARG A 45 -4.10 -2.29 14.91
N PRO A 46 -3.34 -2.14 16.01
CA PRO A 46 -3.90 -1.69 17.26
C PRO A 46 -4.62 -0.36 17.03
N GLU A 47 -5.86 -0.26 17.55
CA GLU A 47 -6.67 0.94 17.45
C GLU A 47 -5.86 2.12 17.97
N LYS A 48 -5.52 3.04 17.07
CA LYS A 48 -4.69 4.19 17.43
C LYS A 48 -5.52 5.11 18.31
N LYS A 49 -5.00 5.38 19.51
CA LYS A 49 -5.58 6.37 20.43
C LYS A 49 -5.83 7.69 19.68
N PRO A 50 -6.94 8.40 19.97
CA PRO A 50 -7.28 9.64 19.28
C PRO A 50 -6.14 10.65 19.43
N GLY A 51 -5.61 11.08 18.29
CA GLY A 51 -4.53 12.07 18.22
C GLY A 51 -4.96 13.45 18.70
N LEU A 52 -3.99 14.36 18.84
CA LEU A 52 -4.22 15.71 19.39
C LEU A 52 -5.32 16.48 18.65
N LEU A 53 -5.33 16.43 17.32
CA LEU A 53 -6.37 17.08 16.50
C LEU A 53 -7.76 16.51 16.74
N ARG A 54 -7.89 15.19 16.90
CA ARG A 54 -9.17 14.55 17.19
C ARG A 54 -9.70 14.98 18.56
N ARG A 55 -8.83 15.09 19.56
CA ARG A 55 -9.21 15.55 20.91
C ARG A 55 -9.66 17.01 20.93
N LEU A 56 -9.09 17.86 20.07
CA LEU A 56 -9.52 19.25 19.93
C LEU A 56 -10.91 19.36 19.30
N ILE A 57 -11.17 18.58 18.25
CA ILE A 57 -12.48 18.49 17.61
C ILE A 57 -13.52 17.96 18.59
N ASP A 58 -13.21 16.88 19.32
CA ASP A 58 -14.13 16.31 20.32
C ASP A 58 -14.45 17.31 21.45
N ARG A 59 -13.50 18.19 21.82
CA ARG A 59 -13.74 19.27 22.80
C ARG A 59 -14.61 20.39 22.23
N ALA A 60 -14.49 20.71 20.94
CA ALA A 60 -15.32 21.70 20.28
C ALA A 60 -16.77 21.23 20.09
N HIS A 61 -16.98 19.92 19.91
CA HIS A 61 -18.31 19.32 19.73
C HIS A 61 -19.01 18.92 21.04
N LYS A 62 -18.41 19.16 22.22
CA LYS A 62 -19.05 18.87 23.49
C LYS A 62 -19.76 20.13 24.00
N PRO A 63 -21.09 20.22 23.90
CA PRO A 63 -21.83 21.31 24.53
C PRO A 63 -21.72 21.17 26.07
N ILE A 64 -21.69 22.31 26.75
CA ILE A 64 -21.72 22.42 28.22
C ILE A 64 -23.05 21.89 28.76
#